data_AF-A0A1Y1L3A7-F1
#
_entry.id   AF-A0A1Y1L3A7-F1
#
_cell.length_a   1.000
_cell.length_b   1.000
_cell.length_c   1.000
_cell.angle_alpha   90.00
_cell.angle_beta   90.00
_cell.angle_gamma   90.00
#
_symmetry.space_group_name_H-M   'P 1'
#
loop_
_entity.id
_entity.type
_entity.pdbx_description
1 polymer ?
#
loop_
_entity_poly.entity_id
_entity_poly.type
_entity_poly.pdbx_seq_one_letter_code
_entity_poly.pdbx_strand_id
1 'polypeptide(L)'
;EDLGYDAALDQVINLKEQKRVSADARDVEIQIDGIFCPKCPQRICKTLNNLSFSRIEILQAPTLDKPFLKIRYIPRAPDFTIRQILRAIEATDPSLQASIYHPPTLEERS
;
A
#
# COMPACT_ATOMS: atom_id res chain seq x y z
N GLU A 1 -1.22 33.46 -9.74
CA GLU A 1 -1.05 32.27 -8.89
C GLU A 1 -2.38 31.55 -8.94
N ASP A 2 -2.49 30.61 -9.89
CA ASP A 2 -3.75 29.97 -10.26
C ASP A 2 -3.70 28.50 -9.82
N LEU A 3 -4.80 28.09 -9.20
CA LEU A 3 -4.89 26.94 -8.31
C LEU A 3 -4.70 25.62 -9.07
N GLY A 4 -3.65 24.88 -8.70
CA GLY A 4 -3.46 23.50 -9.11
C GLY A 4 -4.56 22.61 -8.51
N TYR A 5 -5.41 22.07 -9.37
CA TYR A 5 -6.30 20.95 -9.06
C TYR A 5 -6.39 20.06 -10.30
N ASP A 6 -5.48 19.09 -10.40
CA ASP A 6 -5.71 17.88 -11.18
C ASP A 6 -5.59 16.69 -10.24
N ALA A 7 -6.67 16.46 -9.48
CA ALA A 7 -6.81 15.26 -8.67
C ALA A 7 -7.37 14.17 -9.58
N ALA A 8 -6.49 13.53 -10.36
CA ALA A 8 -6.80 12.29 -11.06
C ALA A 8 -6.96 11.16 -10.03
N LEU A 9 -8.17 10.99 -9.49
CA LEU A 9 -8.57 9.77 -8.79
C LEU A 9 -9.05 8.76 -9.85
N ASP A 10 -8.10 8.18 -10.58
CA ASP A 10 -8.37 7.10 -11.53
C ASP A 10 -8.28 5.73 -10.85
N GLN A 11 -9.09 4.81 -11.39
CA GLN A 11 -9.13 3.35 -11.17
C GLN A 11 -10.14 2.84 -10.13
N VAL A 12 -11.41 2.83 -10.57
CA VAL A 12 -12.43 1.89 -10.11
C VAL A 12 -12.07 0.50 -10.64
N ILE A 13 -11.38 -0.30 -9.83
CA ILE A 13 -11.06 -1.69 -10.18
C ILE A 13 -12.33 -2.55 -10.00
N ASN A 14 -12.75 -3.20 -11.09
CA ASN A 14 -13.99 -3.96 -11.22
C ASN A 14 -14.01 -5.18 -10.29
N LEU A 15 -15.01 -5.25 -9.39
CA LEU A 15 -15.24 -6.35 -8.45
C LEU A 15 -15.69 -7.63 -9.16
N LYS A 16 -14.79 -8.60 -9.28
CA LYS A 16 -15.16 -10.02 -9.28
C LYS A 16 -14.57 -10.66 -8.03
N GLU A 17 -15.20 -10.41 -6.88
CA GLU A 17 -15.32 -11.35 -5.75
C GLU A 17 -16.01 -10.64 -4.58
N GLN A 18 -17.30 -10.92 -4.45
CA GLN A 18 -18.18 -10.40 -3.41
C GLN A 18 -17.87 -11.06 -2.05
N LYS A 19 -16.74 -10.74 -1.44
CA LYS A 19 -16.70 -10.60 0.02
C LYS A 19 -17.26 -9.21 0.28
N ARG A 20 -18.12 -9.02 1.28
CA ARG A 20 -18.68 -7.70 1.62
C ARG A 20 -17.56 -6.77 2.11
N VAL A 21 -16.75 -6.28 1.17
CA VAL A 21 -15.74 -5.26 1.40
C VAL A 21 -16.55 -4.03 1.79
N SER A 22 -16.37 -3.55 3.02
CA SER A 22 -17.02 -2.33 3.48
C SER A 22 -16.79 -1.24 2.44
N ALA A 23 -17.81 -0.45 2.10
CA ALA A 23 -17.73 0.60 1.07
C ALA A 23 -16.58 1.62 1.31
N ASP A 24 -15.99 1.61 2.49
CA ASP A 24 -14.88 2.47 2.91
C ASP A 24 -13.48 1.85 2.71
N ALA A 25 -13.36 0.55 2.45
CA ALA A 25 -12.05 -0.09 2.33
C ALA A 25 -11.35 0.29 1.00
N ARG A 26 -10.02 0.36 1.05
CA ARG A 26 -9.14 0.74 -0.06
C ARG A 26 -8.10 -0.34 -0.29
N ASP A 27 -8.01 -0.81 -1.54
CA ASP A 27 -6.94 -1.69 -1.98
C ASP A 27 -5.80 -0.83 -2.54
N VAL A 28 -4.57 -1.11 -2.13
CA VAL A 28 -3.40 -0.34 -2.56
C VAL A 28 -2.19 -1.26 -2.71
N GLU A 29 -1.38 -0.99 -3.72
CA GLU A 29 -0.09 -1.63 -3.94
C GLU A 29 1.02 -0.66 -3.57
N ILE A 30 2.00 -1.17 -2.83
CA ILE A 30 3.09 -0.40 -2.24
C ILE A 30 4.40 -1.03 -2.71
N GLN A 31 5.23 -0.25 -3.40
CA GLN A 31 6.61 -0.64 -3.68
C GLN A 31 7.46 -0.38 -2.44
N ILE A 32 8.31 -1.35 -2.10
CA ILE A 32 9.19 -1.30 -0.94
C ILE A 32 10.64 -1.47 -1.38
N ASP A 33 11.35 -0.36 -1.48
CA ASP A 33 12.76 -0.37 -1.80
C ASP A 33 13.61 -0.74 -0.57
N GLY A 34 14.81 -1.26 -0.82
CA GLY A 34 15.76 -1.59 0.25
C GLY A 34 15.47 -2.90 0.99
N ILE A 35 14.67 -3.81 0.43
CA ILE A 35 14.56 -5.19 0.91
C ILE A 35 15.83 -5.96 0.51
N PHE A 36 16.76 -6.13 1.44
CA PHE A 36 18.04 -6.82 1.20
C PHE A 36 18.15 -8.18 1.94
N CYS A 37 17.18 -8.52 2.78
CA CYS A 37 17.26 -9.64 3.71
C CYS A 37 16.01 -10.53 3.71
N PRO A 38 16.13 -11.85 3.92
CA PRO A 38 14.98 -12.77 3.97
C PRO A 38 14.03 -12.50 5.15
N LYS A 39 14.49 -11.79 6.19
CA LYS A 39 13.67 -11.40 7.34
C LYS A 39 12.87 -10.12 7.11
N CYS A 40 13.23 -9.33 6.10
CA CYS A 40 12.67 -8.00 5.86
C CYS A 40 11.16 -8.08 5.55
N PRO A 41 10.67 -8.97 4.65
CA PRO A 41 9.23 -9.17 4.45
C PRO A 41 8.45 -9.55 5.70
N GLN A 42 8.99 -10.47 6.50
CA GLN A 42 8.35 -10.93 7.74
C GLN A 42 8.22 -9.79 8.76
N ARG A 43 9.26 -8.96 8.89
CA ARG A 43 9.24 -7.77 9.76
C ARG A 43 8.19 -6.77 9.30
N ILE A 44 8.11 -6.48 8.00
CA ILE A 44 7.09 -5.58 7.42
C ILE A 44 5.68 -6.08 7.74
N CYS A 45 5.38 -7.36 7.45
CA CYS A 45 4.08 -7.94 7.75
C CYS A 45 3.74 -7.88 9.25
N LYS A 46 4.72 -8.14 10.12
CA LYS A 46 4.53 -8.02 11.57
C LYS A 46 4.24 -6.58 12.00
N THR A 47 4.96 -5.60 11.46
CA THR A 47 4.72 -4.18 11.74
C THR A 47 3.29 -3.77 11.36
N LEU A 48 2.79 -4.20 10.20
CA LEU A 48 1.43 -3.88 9.76
C LEU A 48 0.35 -4.54 10.62
N ASN A 49 0.54 -5.81 10.98
CA ASN A 49 -0.37 -6.50 11.90
C ASN A 49 -0.44 -5.81 13.27
N ASN A 50 0.69 -5.30 13.76
CA ASN A 50 0.76 -4.56 15.02
C ASN A 50 0.17 -3.15 14.91
N LEU A 51 0.29 -2.51 13.74
CA LEU A 51 -0.20 -1.15 13.52
C LEU A 51 -1.73 -1.08 13.64
N SER A 52 -2.45 -2.03 13.03
CA SER A 52 -3.92 -2.07 13.09
C SER A 52 -4.48 -3.44 12.72
N PHE A 53 -4.57 -4.32 13.71
CA PHE A 53 -5.00 -5.72 13.55
C PHE A 53 -6.33 -5.91 12.82
N SER A 54 -7.30 -5.01 12.96
CA SER A 54 -8.63 -5.13 12.33
C SER A 54 -8.86 -4.23 11.11
N ARG A 55 -7.88 -3.39 10.75
CA ARG A 55 -8.04 -2.40 9.65
C ARG A 55 -7.13 -2.64 8.47
N ILE A 56 -6.19 -3.57 8.56
CA ILE A 56 -5.29 -3.93 7.46
C ILE A 56 -5.45 -5.43 7.19
N GLU A 57 -5.76 -5.77 5.94
CA GLU A 57 -5.70 -7.12 5.40
C GLU A 57 -4.53 -7.15 4.39
N ILE A 58 -3.53 -7.99 4.65
CA ILE A 58 -2.42 -8.19 3.71
C ILE A 58 -2.89 -9.15 2.62
N LEU A 59 -3.05 -8.64 1.39
CA LEU A 59 -3.48 -9.43 0.23
C LEU A 59 -2.28 -10.13 -0.44
N GLN A 60 -1.12 -9.48 -0.45
CA GLN A 60 0.14 -10.03 -0.97
C GLN A 60 1.31 -9.46 -0.19
N ALA A 61 2.17 -10.32 0.36
CA ALA A 61 3.40 -9.91 1.04
C ALA A 61 4.52 -9.62 0.02
N PRO A 62 5.44 -8.69 0.32
CA PRO A 62 6.61 -8.43 -0.52
C PRO A 62 7.61 -9.58 -0.41
N THR A 63 8.49 -9.68 -1.40
CA THR A 63 9.62 -10.62 -1.43
C THR A 63 10.87 -9.90 -1.93
N LEU A 64 12.03 -10.58 -1.91
CA LEU A 64 13.27 -9.99 -2.44
C LEU A 64 13.21 -9.78 -3.96
N ASP A 65 12.55 -10.68 -4.70
CA ASP A 65 12.40 -10.59 -6.16
C ASP A 65 11.26 -9.65 -6.57
N LYS A 66 10.19 -9.64 -5.76
CA LYS A 66 8.99 -8.83 -5.98
C LYS A 66 8.75 -7.94 -4.76
N PRO A 67 9.32 -6.73 -4.72
CA PRO A 67 9.21 -5.81 -3.59
C PRO A 67 7.85 -5.09 -3.52
N PHE A 68 6.77 -5.75 -3.94
CA PHE A 68 5.42 -5.20 -3.96
C PHE A 68 4.58 -5.82 -2.85
N LEU A 69 4.09 -4.96 -1.96
CA LEU A 69 3.12 -5.29 -0.91
C LEU A 69 1.74 -4.83 -1.38
N LYS A 70 0.76 -5.74 -1.38
CA LYS A 70 -0.64 -5.39 -1.62
C LYS A 70 -1.43 -5.51 -0.34
N ILE A 71 -2.13 -4.44 0.05
CA ILE A 71 -3.00 -4.43 1.22
C ILE A 71 -4.39 -3.93 0.86
N ARG A 72 -5.35 -4.33 1.68
CA ARG A 72 -6.64 -3.68 1.83
C ARG A 72 -6.69 -3.01 3.19
N TYR A 73 -7.09 -1.75 3.25
CA TYR A 73 -7.21 -1.05 4.53
C TYR A 73 -8.46 -0.18 4.64
N ILE A 74 -8.93 0.04 5.87
CA ILE A 74 -10.07 0.93 6.16
C ILE A 74 -9.54 2.23 6.78
N PRO A 75 -9.50 3.35 6.04
CA PRO A 75 -9.04 4.63 6.56
C PRO A 75 -9.88 5.12 7.74
N ARG A 76 -9.26 5.91 8.61
CA ARG A 76 -9.92 6.68 9.66
C ARG A 76 -9.13 7.97 9.86
N ALA A 77 -9.27 8.92 8.95
CA ALA A 77 -8.57 10.19 9.09
C ALA A 77 -9.06 10.95 10.34
N PRO A 78 -8.16 11.63 11.09
CA PRO A 78 -6.71 11.70 10.87
C PRO A 78 -5.91 10.56 11.51
N ASP A 79 -6.55 9.69 12.30
CA ASP A 79 -5.90 8.67 13.15
C ASP A 79 -5.22 7.54 12.36
N PHE A 80 -5.74 7.21 11.18
CA PHE A 80 -5.27 6.10 10.36
C PHE A 80 -5.41 6.40 8.86
N THR A 81 -4.28 6.56 8.19
CA THR A 81 -4.16 6.99 6.79
C THR A 81 -3.07 6.19 6.07
N ILE A 82 -3.09 6.19 4.74
CA ILE A 82 -2.03 5.57 3.94
C ILE A 82 -0.64 6.09 4.31
N ARG A 83 -0.50 7.38 4.62
CA ARG A 83 0.78 7.98 5.03
C ARG A 83 1.31 7.39 6.34
N GLN A 84 0.44 7.00 7.26
CA GLN A 84 0.87 6.33 8.50
C GLN A 84 1.29 4.89 8.24
N ILE A 85 0.65 4.19 7.30
CA ILE A 85 1.05 2.85 6.87
C ILE A 85 2.45 2.90 6.24
N LEU A 86 2.69 3.83 5.30
CA LEU A 86 4.02 4.01 4.67
C LEU A 86 5.10 4.28 5.71
N ARG A 87 4.86 5.24 6.62
CA ARG A 87 5.81 5.54 7.71
C ARG A 87 6.08 4.36 8.64
N ALA A 88 5.07 3.52 8.91
CA ALA A 88 5.27 2.33 9.73
C ALA A 88 6.16 1.29 9.02
N ILE A 89 6.02 1.14 7.70
CA ILE A 89 6.90 0.28 6.90
C ILE A 89 8.34 0.79 6.98
N GLU A 90 8.55 2.08 6.73
CA GLU A 90 9.88 2.73 6.77
C GLU A 90 10.52 2.67 8.16
N ALA A 91 9.72 2.78 9.22
CA ALA A 91 10.20 2.62 10.60
C ALA A 91 10.62 1.18 10.95
N THR A 92 10.33 0.20 10.09
CA THR A 92 10.72 -1.20 10.33
C THR A 92 12.23 -1.38 10.21
N ASP A 93 12.89 -0.69 9.29
CA ASP A 93 14.33 -0.75 9.07
C ASP A 93 14.80 0.49 8.28
N PRO A 94 15.94 1.12 8.63
CA PRO A 94 16.40 2.36 7.98
C PRO A 94 16.72 2.23 6.49
N SER A 95 16.89 1.01 5.95
CA SER A 95 17.07 0.82 4.52
C SER A 95 15.77 0.90 3.72
N LEU A 96 14.60 0.81 4.37
CA LEU A 96 13.32 0.65 3.70
C LEU A 96 12.73 2.00 3.30
N GLN A 97 12.29 2.09 2.06
CA GLN A 97 11.47 3.19 1.57
C GLN A 97 10.15 2.65 1.01
N ALA A 98 9.02 3.25 1.36
CA ALA A 98 7.71 2.79 0.92
C ALA A 98 7.03 3.85 0.04
N SER A 99 6.57 3.46 -1.15
CA SER A 99 5.86 4.36 -2.07
C SER A 99 4.63 3.68 -2.67
N ILE A 100 3.63 4.47 -3.03
CA ILE A 100 2.43 3.93 -3.69
C ILE A 100 2.79 3.57 -5.13
N TYR A 101 2.63 2.30 -5.45
CA TYR A 101 2.85 1.82 -6.81
C TYR A 101 1.59 2.03 -7.64
N HIS A 102 1.77 2.69 -8.78
CA HIS A 102 0.75 2.85 -9.80
C HIS A 102 1.23 2.05 -11.01
N PRO A 103 0.51 1.01 -11.46
CA PRO A 103 0.90 0.30 -12.67
C PRO A 103 0.90 1.28 -13.84
N PRO A 104 1.90 1.22 -14.75
CA PRO A 104 1.89 2.06 -15.94
C PRO A 104 0.62 1.78 -16.74
N THR A 105 -0.11 2.84 -17.10
CA THR A 105 -1.23 2.72 -18.04
C THR A 105 -0.68 2.47 -19.45
N LEU A 106 -1.53 1.90 -20.32
CA LEU A 106 -1.14 1.34 -21.62
C LEU A 106 -0.60 2.36 -22.65
N GLU A 107 -0.35 3.61 -22.26
CA GLU A 107 0.03 4.73 -23.14
C GLU A 107 1.55 4.90 -23.30
N GLU A 108 2.38 4.20 -22.53
CA GLU A 108 3.86 4.27 -22.62
C GLU A 108 4.47 3.33 -23.67
N ARG A 109 3.72 3.00 -24.73
CA ARG A 109 4.23 2.24 -25.87
C ARG A 109 3.84 2.96 -27.17
N SER A 110 4.46 4.11 -27.43
CA SER A 110 4.37 4.85 -28.69
C SER A 110 5.75 5.34 -29.12
#